data_AF-A0A9X2ACW1-F1
#
_entry.id   AF-A0A9X2ACW1-F1
#
_cell.length_a   1.000
_cell.length_b   1.000
_cell.length_c   1.000
_cell.angle_alpha   90.00
_cell.angle_beta   90.00
_cell.angle_gamma   90.00
#
_symmetry.space_group_name_H-M   'P 1'
#
loop_
_entity.id
_entity.type
_entity.pdbx_description
1 polymer ?
#
loop_
_entity_poly.entity_id
_entity_poly.type
_entity_poly.pdbx_seq_one_letter_code
_entity_poly.pdbx_strand_id
1 'polypeptide(L)'
;MRLQSSKIHIQRRRSRRPQAYVMLLVGAMVVFLLWAVLSADPFQTTNPFLRQTTIGQSVLGDWRYGGDSAAGIKFYDAYQAVVLPPGTPTFAADGQFVKIDGTTPSTITFEPAYESETIGPAVFLWLALFIAAGIVAFRQGRSRIGKQQKKFRRPSTKIHFRK
;
A
#
# COMPACT_ATOMS: atom_id res chain seq x y z
N MET A 1 -6.27 18.12 -69.56
CA MET A 1 -6.95 17.25 -68.57
C MET A 1 -6.11 17.18 -67.29
N ARG A 2 -6.58 17.69 -66.16
CA ARG A 2 -5.90 17.57 -64.85
C ARG A 2 -6.74 16.68 -63.94
N LEU A 3 -6.22 15.50 -63.63
CA LEU A 3 -6.80 14.53 -62.70
C LEU A 3 -6.67 15.07 -61.26
N GLN A 4 -7.79 15.39 -60.62
CA GLN A 4 -7.82 15.73 -59.21
C GLN A 4 -7.71 14.45 -58.37
N SER A 5 -6.54 14.24 -57.78
CA SER A 5 -6.26 13.20 -56.80
C SER A 5 -7.08 13.42 -55.54
N SER A 6 -8.11 12.59 -55.30
CA SER A 6 -8.90 12.64 -54.07
C SER A 6 -8.07 12.12 -52.88
N LYS A 7 -7.84 12.99 -51.90
CA LYS A 7 -7.15 12.62 -50.65
C LYS A 7 -8.16 11.94 -49.73
N ILE A 8 -8.15 10.61 -49.71
CA ILE A 8 -8.90 9.79 -48.77
C ILE A 8 -8.42 10.12 -47.35
N HIS A 9 -9.24 10.88 -46.62
CA HIS A 9 -9.00 11.19 -45.20
C HIS A 9 -9.43 10.00 -44.35
N ILE A 10 -8.47 9.14 -44.04
CA ILE A 10 -8.66 8.07 -43.05
C ILE A 10 -8.78 8.72 -41.66
N GLN A 11 -10.02 8.91 -41.19
CA GLN A 11 -10.29 9.35 -39.83
C GLN A 11 -9.91 8.24 -38.85
N ARG A 12 -8.71 8.33 -38.27
CA ARG A 12 -8.31 7.51 -37.12
C ARG A 12 -9.23 7.80 -35.93
N ARG A 13 -10.18 6.91 -35.67
CA ARG A 13 -11.01 6.88 -34.44
C ARG A 13 -10.08 6.80 -33.22
N ARG A 14 -9.77 7.94 -32.62
CA ARG A 14 -9.03 8.02 -31.35
C ARG A 14 -9.96 7.52 -30.25
N SER A 15 -9.75 6.26 -29.84
CA SER A 15 -10.62 5.57 -28.91
C SER A 15 -10.60 6.25 -27.53
N ARG A 16 -11.80 6.55 -27.00
CA ARG A 16 -12.04 7.14 -25.67
C ARG A 16 -11.76 6.15 -24.51
N ARG A 17 -10.86 5.20 -24.71
CA ARG A 17 -10.58 4.12 -23.74
C ARG A 17 -9.77 4.51 -22.49
N PRO A 18 -8.99 5.61 -22.40
CA PRO A 18 -8.19 5.84 -21.19
C PRO A 18 -9.04 6.17 -19.96
N GLN A 19 -10.26 6.70 -20.14
CA GLN A 19 -11.16 6.98 -19.01
C GLN A 19 -11.71 5.71 -18.35
N ALA A 20 -11.95 4.67 -19.14
CA ALA A 20 -12.44 3.39 -18.61
C ALA A 20 -11.39 2.72 -17.71
N TYR A 21 -10.11 2.77 -18.10
CA TYR A 21 -9.01 2.23 -17.29
C TYR A 21 -8.84 2.98 -15.97
N VAL A 22 -8.97 4.31 -15.98
CA VAL A 22 -8.88 5.12 -14.75
C VAL A 22 -10.03 4.80 -13.80
N MET A 23 -11.27 4.68 -14.30
CA MET A 23 -12.41 4.30 -13.47
C MET A 23 -12.27 2.89 -12.89
N LEU A 24 -11.75 1.94 -13.67
CA LEU A 24 -11.51 0.57 -13.21
C LEU A 24 -10.44 0.53 -12.11
N LEU A 25 -9.35 1.29 -12.26
CA LEU A 25 -8.28 1.36 -11.27
C LEU A 25 -8.76 1.98 -9.96
N VAL A 26 -9.52 3.08 -10.02
CA VAL A 26 -10.12 3.70 -8.83
C VAL A 26 -11.11 2.75 -8.16
N GLY A 27 -11.95 2.06 -8.93
CA GLY A 27 -12.89 1.06 -8.41
C GLY A 27 -12.18 -0.09 -7.71
N ALA A 28 -11.12 -0.64 -8.32
CA ALA A 28 -10.31 -1.70 -7.73
C ALA A 28 -9.64 -1.25 -6.43
N MET A 29 -9.14 -0.01 -6.37
CA MET A 29 -8.52 0.54 -5.15
C MET A 29 -9.53 0.67 -4.00
N VAL A 30 -10.75 1.12 -4.29
CA VAL A 30 -11.81 1.24 -3.27
C VAL A 30 -12.25 -0.13 -2.76
N VAL A 31 -12.41 -1.12 -3.64
CA VAL A 31 -12.74 -2.50 -3.25
C VAL A 31 -11.63 -3.11 -2.41
N PHE A 32 -10.36 -2.88 -2.78
CA PHE A 32 -9.21 -3.34 -2.01
C PHE A 32 -9.17 -2.72 -0.61
N LEU A 33 -9.42 -1.41 -0.48
CA LEU A 33 -9.49 -0.73 0.83
C LEU A 33 -10.63 -1.26 1.69
N LEU A 34 -11.82 -1.46 1.11
CA LEU A 34 -12.96 -2.05 1.81
C LEU A 34 -12.67 -3.48 2.27
N TRP A 35 -12.08 -4.29 1.40
CA TRP A 35 -11.67 -5.65 1.74
C TRP A 35 -10.62 -5.65 2.85
N ALA A 36 -9.63 -4.76 2.83
CA ALA A 36 -8.63 -4.65 3.88
C ALA A 36 -9.23 -4.25 5.24
N VAL A 37 -10.20 -3.33 5.24
CA VAL A 37 -10.90 -2.90 6.47
C VAL A 37 -11.79 -4.01 7.02
N LEU A 38 -12.51 -4.75 6.16
CA LEU A 38 -13.38 -5.84 6.59
C LEU A 38 -12.60 -7.11 6.96
N SER A 39 -11.42 -7.32 6.38
CA SER A 39 -10.53 -8.44 6.72
C SER A 39 -9.71 -8.19 7.98
N ALA A 40 -9.74 -6.96 8.52
CA ALA A 40 -9.22 -6.68 9.85
C ALA A 40 -10.20 -7.27 10.88
N ASP A 41 -9.86 -8.46 11.36
CA ASP A 41 -10.65 -9.26 12.30
C ASP A 41 -10.87 -8.48 13.62
N PRO A 42 -12.12 -8.16 14.02
CA PRO A 42 -12.39 -7.30 15.18
C PRO A 42 -12.11 -7.97 16.54
N PHE A 43 -11.81 -9.26 16.55
CA PHE A 43 -11.53 -10.05 17.77
C PHE A 43 -10.06 -10.47 17.91
N GLN A 44 -9.20 -10.10 16.98
CA GLN A 44 -7.77 -10.16 17.17
C GLN A 44 -7.29 -8.78 17.63
N THR A 45 -6.36 -8.79 18.58
CA THR A 45 -5.82 -7.60 19.24
C THR A 45 -5.62 -6.45 18.24
N THR A 46 -6.17 -5.26 18.54
CA THR A 46 -6.16 -4.06 17.69
C THR A 46 -4.75 -3.66 17.19
N ASN A 47 -3.70 -4.22 17.78
CA ASN A 47 -2.34 -4.13 17.29
C ASN A 47 -1.98 -5.34 16.39
N PRO A 48 -1.87 -5.17 15.06
CA PRO A 48 -1.49 -6.24 14.12
C PRO A 48 -0.04 -6.72 14.29
N PHE A 49 0.74 -6.07 15.16
CA PHE A 49 2.13 -6.42 15.45
C PHE A 49 2.28 -7.33 16.67
N LEU A 50 1.21 -7.55 17.45
CA LEU A 50 1.25 -8.48 18.57
C LEU A 50 1.34 -9.91 18.08
N ARG A 51 2.26 -10.67 18.67
CA ARG A 51 2.45 -12.10 18.46
C ARG A 51 2.23 -12.83 19.76
N GLN A 52 1.63 -14.00 19.67
CA GLN A 52 1.48 -14.91 20.79
C GLN A 52 2.28 -16.18 20.52
N THR A 53 3.00 -16.65 21.53
CA THR A 53 3.78 -17.88 21.43
C THR A 53 3.70 -18.69 22.72
N THR A 54 4.07 -19.97 22.63
CA THR A 54 3.98 -20.94 23.74
C THR A 54 5.36 -21.37 24.22
N ILE A 55 5.43 -22.15 25.30
CA ILE A 55 6.69 -22.67 25.84
C ILE A 55 7.47 -23.43 24.75
N GLY A 56 8.74 -23.11 24.61
CA GLY A 56 9.68 -23.74 23.66
C GLY A 56 9.65 -23.15 22.25
N GLN A 57 8.74 -22.22 21.98
CA GLN A 57 8.73 -21.48 20.73
C GLN A 57 9.60 -20.22 20.81
N SER A 58 10.10 -19.79 19.65
CA SER A 58 10.95 -18.61 19.53
C SER A 58 10.15 -17.32 19.76
N VAL A 59 10.75 -16.42 20.55
CA VAL A 59 10.24 -15.08 20.86
C VAL A 59 11.08 -14.03 20.13
N LEU A 60 12.41 -14.16 20.21
CA LEU A 60 13.37 -13.19 19.68
C LEU A 60 14.60 -13.92 19.13
N GLY A 61 14.76 -13.99 17.82
CA GLY A 61 15.85 -14.77 17.20
C GLY A 61 15.81 -16.24 17.64
N ASP A 62 16.89 -16.71 18.27
CA ASP A 62 17.00 -18.07 18.81
C ASP A 62 16.47 -18.22 20.24
N TRP A 63 16.09 -17.11 20.89
CA TRP A 63 15.53 -17.14 22.24
C TRP A 63 14.12 -17.70 22.26
N ARG A 64 13.91 -18.64 23.18
CA ARG A 64 12.67 -19.37 23.37
C ARG A 64 12.02 -19.02 24.69
N TYR A 65 10.69 -19.07 24.69
CA TYR A 65 9.90 -18.87 25.89
C TYR A 65 9.98 -20.09 26.83
N GLY A 66 10.30 -19.85 28.10
CA GLY A 66 10.45 -20.87 29.15
C GLY A 66 9.30 -20.96 30.14
N GLY A 67 8.28 -20.10 30.01
CA GLY A 67 7.15 -20.02 30.93
C GLY A 67 7.27 -18.87 31.94
N ASP A 68 6.12 -18.52 32.50
CA ASP A 68 5.99 -17.51 33.55
C ASP A 68 5.72 -18.19 34.89
N SER A 69 6.41 -17.73 35.93
CA SER A 69 6.39 -18.32 37.25
C SER A 69 6.49 -17.24 38.33
N ALA A 70 6.34 -17.62 39.61
CA ALA A 70 6.52 -16.68 40.71
C ALA A 70 7.93 -16.04 40.76
N ALA A 71 8.95 -16.72 40.22
CA ALA A 71 10.30 -16.17 40.09
C ALA A 71 10.43 -15.16 38.94
N GLY A 72 9.44 -15.11 38.05
CA GLY A 72 9.39 -14.27 36.86
C GLY A 72 9.39 -15.09 35.57
N ILE A 73 9.65 -14.38 34.47
CA ILE A 73 9.49 -14.85 33.10
C ILE A 73 10.82 -15.43 32.61
N LYS A 74 10.82 -16.69 32.20
CA LYS A 74 12.02 -17.38 31.74
C LYS A 74 12.17 -17.33 30.22
N PHE A 75 13.37 -17.01 29.75
CA PHE A 75 13.80 -17.12 28.36
C PHE A 75 15.09 -17.95 28.31
N TYR A 76 15.29 -18.68 27.21
CA TYR A 76 16.50 -19.47 27.03
C TYR A 76 16.87 -19.61 25.55
N ASP A 77 18.16 -19.75 25.28
CA ASP A 77 18.69 -20.11 23.97
C ASP A 77 19.45 -21.46 24.09
N ALA A 78 20.33 -21.77 23.14
CA ALA A 78 21.15 -22.98 23.17
C ALA A 78 22.27 -22.97 24.24
N TYR A 79 22.64 -21.82 24.77
CA TYR A 79 23.84 -21.60 25.58
C TYR A 79 23.54 -21.08 26.99
N GLN A 80 22.42 -20.37 27.19
CA GLN A 80 22.10 -19.64 28.42
C GLN A 80 20.58 -19.55 28.65
N ALA A 81 20.24 -19.23 29.90
CA ALA A 81 18.87 -18.94 30.31
C ALA A 81 18.86 -17.67 31.15
N VAL A 82 17.85 -16.82 30.89
CA VAL A 82 17.62 -15.56 31.58
C VAL A 82 16.24 -15.60 32.20
N VAL A 83 16.15 -15.18 33.46
CA VAL A 83 14.86 -15.00 34.16
C VAL A 83 14.69 -13.52 34.42
N LEU A 84 13.68 -12.93 33.80
CA LEU A 84 13.31 -11.54 34.07
C LEU A 84 12.45 -11.50 35.33
N PRO A 85 12.61 -10.47 36.19
CA PRO A 85 11.72 -10.23 37.29
C PRO A 85 10.24 -10.17 36.83
N PRO A 86 9.29 -10.58 37.69
CA PRO A 86 7.88 -10.47 37.37
C PRO A 86 7.48 -9.03 37.09
N GLY A 87 6.62 -8.83 36.07
CA GLY A 87 6.17 -7.51 35.64
C GLY A 87 7.15 -6.74 34.75
N THR A 88 8.25 -7.34 34.32
CA THR A 88 9.18 -6.68 33.39
C THR A 88 8.51 -6.49 32.02
N PRO A 89 8.44 -5.26 31.48
CA PRO A 89 7.68 -4.96 30.27
C PRO A 89 8.47 -5.24 28.97
N THR A 90 9.73 -5.63 29.05
CA THR A 90 10.61 -5.72 27.87
C THR A 90 11.66 -6.81 28.08
N PHE A 91 11.91 -7.58 27.03
CA PHE A 91 13.03 -8.52 26.96
C PHE A 91 13.96 -8.09 25.83
N ALA A 92 15.26 -8.02 26.10
CA ALA A 92 16.27 -7.63 25.12
C ALA A 92 17.43 -8.64 25.13
N ALA A 93 17.80 -9.11 23.94
CA ALA A 93 18.91 -10.03 23.74
C ALA A 93 19.46 -9.88 22.32
N ASP A 94 20.76 -10.14 22.14
CA ASP A 94 21.46 -10.12 20.84
C ASP A 94 21.26 -8.83 20.03
N GLY A 95 21.17 -7.69 20.73
CA GLY A 95 20.95 -6.38 20.11
C GLY A 95 19.52 -6.12 19.64
N GLN A 96 18.61 -7.07 19.82
CA GLN A 96 17.18 -6.93 19.54
C GLN A 96 16.39 -6.84 20.85
N PHE A 97 15.15 -6.36 20.78
CA PHE A 97 14.24 -6.36 21.92
C PHE A 97 12.80 -6.61 21.50
N VAL A 98 12.02 -7.11 22.45
CA VAL A 98 10.58 -7.29 22.33
C VAL A 98 9.90 -6.64 23.52
N LYS A 99 8.75 -6.02 23.26
CA LYS A 99 7.89 -5.50 24.33
C LYS A 99 6.91 -6.58 24.74
N ILE A 100 6.83 -6.86 26.03
CA ILE A 100 5.93 -7.87 26.58
C ILE A 100 4.61 -7.18 26.90
N ASP A 101 3.53 -7.67 26.30
CA ASP A 101 2.17 -7.15 26.50
C ASP A 101 1.44 -7.94 27.60
N GLY A 102 1.65 -9.26 27.63
CA GLY A 102 1.11 -10.11 28.67
C GLY A 102 1.75 -11.49 28.71
N THR A 103 1.73 -12.11 29.88
CA THR A 103 2.25 -13.46 30.11
C THR A 103 1.22 -14.32 30.84
N THR A 104 1.26 -15.60 30.54
CA THR A 104 0.62 -16.67 31.31
C THR A 104 1.66 -17.77 31.55
N PRO A 105 1.41 -18.74 32.44
CA PRO A 105 2.38 -19.81 32.70
C PRO A 105 2.83 -20.56 31.44
N SER A 106 1.97 -20.64 30.41
CA SER A 106 2.22 -21.40 29.18
C SER A 106 2.36 -20.56 27.91
N THR A 107 1.94 -19.29 27.93
CA THR A 107 1.95 -18.41 26.75
C THR A 107 2.50 -17.03 27.05
N ILE A 108 3.03 -16.37 26.02
CA ILE A 108 3.46 -14.98 26.07
C ILE A 108 2.93 -14.24 24.85
N THR A 109 2.44 -13.03 25.10
CA THR A 109 2.04 -12.07 24.09
C THR A 109 3.06 -10.94 24.08
N PHE A 110 3.64 -10.68 22.91
CA PHE A 110 4.71 -9.72 22.75
C PHE A 110 4.63 -9.00 21.41
N GLU A 111 5.18 -7.80 21.37
CA GLU A 111 5.37 -7.00 20.17
C GLU A 111 6.86 -7.05 19.83
N PRO A 112 7.27 -7.70 18.73
CA PRO A 112 8.64 -7.59 18.27
C PRO A 112 8.89 -6.14 17.88
N ALA A 113 10.05 -5.61 18.28
CA ALA A 113 10.52 -4.36 17.72
C ALA A 113 10.80 -4.61 16.24
N TYR A 114 9.80 -4.40 15.39
CA TYR A 114 10.05 -4.28 13.97
C TYR A 114 11.07 -3.16 13.85
N GLU A 115 12.26 -3.48 13.35
CA GLU A 115 13.09 -2.48 12.72
C GLU A 115 12.15 -1.74 11.77
N SER A 116 11.92 -0.46 12.04
CA SER A 116 11.01 0.41 11.31
C SER A 116 11.39 0.61 9.83
N GLU A 117 12.25 -0.26 9.29
CA GLU A 117 12.82 -0.20 7.96
C GLU A 117 11.92 -0.86 6.90
N THR A 118 11.08 -1.83 7.26
CA THR A 118 10.33 -2.60 6.24
C THR A 118 9.13 -1.85 5.67
N ILE A 119 8.56 -0.90 6.41
CA ILE A 119 7.58 0.08 5.89
C ILE A 119 8.21 1.48 6.01
N GLY A 120 9.43 1.61 5.48
CA GLY A 120 10.11 2.89 5.44
C GLY A 120 9.38 3.94 4.60
N PRO A 121 9.78 5.22 4.69
CA PRO A 121 9.22 6.33 3.90
C PRO A 121 9.17 6.07 2.38
N ALA A 122 9.94 5.10 1.89
CA ALA A 122 9.89 4.59 0.53
C ALA A 122 8.48 4.15 0.09
N VAL A 123 7.70 3.47 0.94
CA VAL A 123 6.34 3.03 0.57
C VAL A 123 5.41 4.23 0.34
N PHE A 124 5.50 5.24 1.22
CA PHE A 124 4.76 6.49 1.07
C PHE A 124 5.24 7.31 -0.14
N LEU A 125 6.54 7.30 -0.43
CA LEU A 125 7.11 7.91 -1.64
C LEU A 125 6.57 7.24 -2.91
N TRP A 126 6.57 5.91 -2.98
CA TRP A 126 6.01 5.17 -4.11
C TRP A 126 4.51 5.44 -4.28
N LEU A 127 3.74 5.43 -3.19
CA LEU A 127 2.31 5.75 -3.21
C LEU A 127 2.07 7.18 -3.72
N ALA A 128 2.81 8.16 -3.20
CA ALA A 128 2.72 9.55 -3.64
C ALA A 128 3.08 9.71 -5.11
N LEU A 129 4.08 8.97 -5.60
CA LEU A 129 4.53 9.00 -6.99
C LEU A 129 3.47 8.39 -7.94
N PHE A 130 2.80 7.30 -7.53
CA PHE A 130 1.66 6.74 -8.27
C PHE A 130 0.47 7.70 -8.34
N ILE A 131 0.13 8.35 -7.22
CA ILE A 131 -0.94 9.35 -7.18
C ILE A 131 -0.60 10.54 -8.08
N ALA A 132 0.62 11.07 -7.98
CA ALA A 132 1.08 12.20 -8.79
C ALA A 132 1.07 11.86 -10.29
N ALA A 133 1.57 10.67 -10.67
CA ALA A 133 1.54 10.19 -12.05
C ALA A 133 0.10 10.06 -12.58
N GLY A 134 -0.83 9.55 -11.76
CA GLY A 134 -2.26 9.48 -12.08
C GLY A 134 -2.88 10.86 -12.35
N ILE A 135 -2.61 11.85 -11.48
CA ILE A 135 -3.10 13.23 -11.62
C ILE A 135 -2.55 13.87 -12.90
N VAL A 136 -1.24 13.72 -13.17
CA VAL A 136 -0.61 14.27 -14.38
C VAL A 136 -1.20 13.64 -15.64
N ALA A 137 -1.34 12.32 -15.68
CA ALA A 137 -1.95 11.61 -16.80
C ALA A 137 -3.39 12.09 -17.06
N PHE A 138 -4.18 12.30 -16.01
CA PHE A 138 -5.55 12.80 -16.11
C PHE A 138 -5.61 14.24 -16.66
N ARG A 139 -4.76 15.15 -16.15
CA ARG A 139 -4.71 16.55 -16.62
C ARG A 139 -4.24 16.66 -18.07
N GLN A 140 -3.23 15.88 -18.47
CA GLN A 140 -2.77 15.84 -19.85
C GLN A 140 -3.82 15.28 -20.81
N GLY A 141 -4.58 14.26 -20.39
CA GLY A 141 -5.72 13.72 -21.13
C GLY A 141 -6.79 14.78 -21.41
N ARG A 142 -7.11 15.62 -20.41
CA ARG A 142 -8.13 16.68 -20.53
C ARG A 142 -7.68 17.84 -21.44
N SER A 143 -6.41 18.23 -21.39
CA SER A 143 -5.89 19.35 -22.20
C SER A 143 -5.82 19.03 -23.70
N ARG A 144 -5.59 17.76 -24.06
CA ARG A 144 -5.59 17.31 -25.47
C ARG A 144 -6.98 17.31 -26.10
N ILE A 145 -8.04 17.14 -25.30
CA ILE A 145 -9.44 17.18 -25.76
C ILE A 145 -9.86 18.62 -26.12
N GLY A 146 -9.48 19.62 -25.30
CA GLY A 146 -9.83 21.02 -25.55
C GLY A 146 -9.16 21.63 -26.79
N LYS A 147 -7.94 21.21 -27.12
CA LYS A 147 -7.21 21.72 -28.30
C LYS A 147 -7.73 21.17 -29.63
N GLN A 148 -8.38 20.00 -29.65
CA GLN A 148 -8.96 19.45 -30.88
C GLN A 148 -10.28 20.11 -31.30
N GLN A 149 -11.08 20.61 -30.35
CA GLN A 149 -12.33 21.31 -30.70
C GLN A 149 -12.10 22.69 -31.34
N LYS A 150 -11.04 23.41 -30.97
CA LYS A 150 -10.75 24.73 -31.57
C LYS A 150 -10.33 24.68 -33.04
N LYS A 151 -9.84 23.54 -33.55
CA LYS A 151 -9.42 23.42 -34.96
C LYS A 151 -10.58 23.12 -35.93
N PHE A 152 -11.75 22.70 -35.43
CA PHE A 152 -12.93 22.39 -36.24
C PHE A 152 -13.92 23.56 -36.42
N ARG A 153 -13.76 24.65 -35.68
CA ARG A 153 -14.48 25.92 -35.94
C ARG A 153 -13.64 26.82 -36.83
N ARG A 154 -13.46 26.45 -38.11
CA ARG A 154 -13.10 27.45 -39.12
C ARG A 154 -14.39 28.20 -39.50
N PRO A 155 -14.40 29.54 -39.47
CA PRO A 155 -15.57 30.31 -39.85
C PRO A 155 -15.88 30.08 -41.32
N SER A 156 -17.14 29.81 -41.62
CA SER A 156 -17.69 29.76 -42.98
C SER A 156 -17.36 31.06 -43.70
N THR A 157 -16.51 30.96 -44.73
CA THR A 157 -16.18 32.07 -45.62
C THR A 157 -17.45 32.49 -46.34
N LYS A 158 -18.02 33.64 -45.96
CA LYS A 158 -19.18 34.23 -46.63
C LYS A 158 -18.79 34.55 -48.08
N ILE A 159 -19.39 33.82 -49.02
CA ILE A 159 -19.28 34.10 -50.46
C ILE A 159 -20.24 35.26 -50.76
N HIS A 160 -19.70 36.45 -50.99
CA HIS A 160 -20.45 37.57 -51.54
C HIS A 160 -20.62 37.36 -53.05
N PHE A 161 -21.85 37.06 -53.47
CA PHE A 161 -22.27 37.18 -54.87
C PHE A 161 -22.45 38.67 -55.19
N ARG A 162 -21.66 39.18 -56.15
CA ARG A 162 -21.86 40.50 -56.75
C ARG A 162 -22.69 40.29 -58.03
N LYS A 163 -23.76 41.07 -58.14
CA LYS A 163 -24.66 41.16 -59.30
C LYS A 163 -23.92 41.67 -60.53
#